data_AF-A0A0L6I3W3-F1
#
_entry.id   AF-A0A0L6I3W3-F1
#
_cell.length_a   1.000
_cell.length_b   1.000
_cell.length_c   1.000
_cell.angle_alpha   90.00
_cell.angle_beta   90.00
_cell.angle_gamma   90.00
#
_symmetry.space_group_name_H-M   'P 1'
#
loop_
_entity.id
_entity.type
_entity.pdbx_description
1 polymer ?
#
loop_
_entity_poly.entity_id
_entity_poly.type
_entity_poly.pdbx_seq_one_letter_code
_entity_poly.pdbx_strand_id
1 'polypeptide(L)'
;MNTRTTTRTLLASRLFGVVAVSLLALTGCAAESAPGESEPVVAGEVVTIDDAWVKSAEEGMSAAFGTLSNSGDADVTVVSVASEASSMIELHETVENESGEMVMREIDGGFVIPAGGTLALEPGANHIMLMDLAGPLRAGDEATFTLTFSDDSTYEFTAPVKDYSGANENYESGDGHEGMDH
;
A
#
# COMPACT_ATOMS: atom_id res chain seq x y z
N MET A 1 -64.38 51.82 12.62
CA MET A 1 -64.45 51.33 11.23
C MET A 1 -64.95 49.89 11.27
N ASN A 2 -66.26 49.67 11.14
CA ASN A 2 -67.02 49.48 9.89
C ASN A 2 -66.83 48.05 9.35
N THR A 3 -67.82 47.21 9.08
CA THR A 3 -69.30 47.24 9.13
C THR A 3 -69.69 45.79 8.78
N ARG A 4 -70.47 45.11 9.62
CA ARG A 4 -71.88 44.74 9.37
C ARG A 4 -72.16 43.83 8.16
N THR A 5 -72.96 42.78 8.44
CA THR A 5 -74.13 42.35 7.62
C THR A 5 -73.79 41.45 6.41
N THR A 6 -74.48 40.38 6.04
CA THR A 6 -75.59 39.52 6.52
C THR A 6 -75.65 38.37 5.48
N THR A 7 -76.44 37.35 5.75
CA THR A 7 -77.28 36.60 4.79
C THR A 7 -76.83 35.19 4.44
N ARG A 8 -77.55 34.27 5.10
CA ARG A 8 -78.00 32.94 4.67
C ARG A 8 -78.17 32.80 3.15
N THR A 9 -78.07 31.58 2.62
CA THR A 9 -79.16 30.86 1.90
C THR A 9 -78.60 29.68 1.07
N LEU A 10 -78.96 28.48 1.52
CA LEU A 10 -79.50 27.30 0.81
C LEU A 10 -78.85 26.72 -0.48
N LEU A 11 -78.73 25.39 -0.42
CA LEU A 11 -79.13 24.39 -1.43
C LEU A 11 -78.50 24.47 -2.83
N ALA A 12 -77.72 23.44 -3.19
CA ALA A 12 -78.24 22.26 -3.87
C ALA A 12 -77.12 21.50 -4.59
N SER A 13 -77.02 20.20 -4.27
CA SER A 13 -76.28 19.21 -5.05
C SER A 13 -76.74 19.18 -6.50
N ARG A 14 -75.79 19.16 -7.44
CA ARG A 14 -75.97 18.50 -8.73
C ARG A 14 -74.75 17.64 -9.04
N LEU A 15 -75.00 16.34 -9.10
CA LEU A 15 -74.21 15.35 -9.83
C LEU A 15 -73.96 15.85 -11.26
N PHE A 16 -72.75 15.61 -11.77
CA PHE A 16 -72.41 14.97 -13.05
C PHE A 16 -71.08 15.52 -13.56
N GLY A 17 -70.17 14.62 -13.92
CA GLY A 17 -69.02 14.95 -14.77
C GLY A 17 -67.69 14.50 -14.20
N VAL A 18 -67.41 13.20 -14.30
CA VAL A 18 -66.05 12.67 -14.29
C VAL A 18 -65.34 13.27 -15.52
N VAL A 19 -64.37 14.16 -15.29
CA VAL A 19 -63.32 14.47 -16.26
C VAL A 19 -62.00 14.33 -15.51
N ALA A 20 -61.41 13.14 -15.63
CA ALA A 20 -60.05 12.88 -15.20
C ALA A 20 -59.10 13.66 -16.13
N VAL A 21 -58.60 14.80 -15.66
CA VAL A 21 -57.44 15.44 -16.26
C VAL A 21 -56.21 14.85 -15.58
N SER A 22 -55.68 13.80 -16.21
CA SER A 22 -54.40 13.21 -15.85
C SER A 22 -53.29 14.23 -16.10
N LEU A 23 -52.91 15.00 -15.07
CA LEU A 23 -51.65 15.72 -15.09
C LEU A 23 -50.53 14.68 -15.03
N LEU A 24 -49.92 14.41 -16.18
CA LEU A 24 -48.59 13.80 -16.26
C LEU A 24 -47.62 14.76 -15.57
N ALA A 25 -47.37 14.53 -14.28
CA ALA A 25 -46.15 15.01 -13.67
C ALA A 25 -45.00 14.26 -14.36
N LEU A 26 -44.25 14.96 -15.23
CA LEU A 26 -42.93 14.53 -15.64
C LEU A 26 -42.06 14.49 -14.37
N THR A 27 -42.09 13.36 -13.67
CA THR A 27 -41.04 13.04 -12.71
C THR A 27 -39.80 12.82 -13.56
N GLY A 28 -38.95 13.85 -13.64
CA GLY A 28 -37.64 13.72 -14.23
C GLY A 28 -36.89 12.70 -13.40
N CYS A 29 -36.65 11.52 -13.95
CA CYS A 29 -35.59 10.66 -13.47
C CYS A 29 -34.29 11.41 -13.74
N ALA A 30 -33.86 12.24 -12.78
CA ALA A 30 -32.44 12.50 -12.64
C ALA A 30 -31.83 11.13 -12.37
N ALA A 31 -31.15 10.57 -13.37
CA ALA A 31 -30.24 9.47 -13.15
C ALA A 31 -29.15 10.04 -12.24
N GLU A 32 -29.35 9.91 -10.93
CA GLU A 32 -28.32 10.05 -9.92
C GLU A 32 -27.20 9.12 -10.39
N SER A 33 -26.14 9.71 -10.93
CA SER A 33 -24.97 8.97 -11.35
C SER A 33 -24.40 8.41 -10.06
N ALA A 34 -24.69 7.15 -9.77
CA ALA A 34 -24.02 6.44 -8.70
C ALA A 34 -22.51 6.64 -8.92
N PRO A 35 -21.73 6.95 -7.87
CA PRO A 35 -20.29 6.96 -8.01
C PRO A 35 -19.91 5.60 -8.59
N GLY A 36 -19.21 5.63 -9.74
CA GLY A 36 -18.72 4.42 -10.37
C GLY A 36 -17.90 3.67 -9.33
N GLU A 37 -18.33 2.46 -9.00
CA GLU A 37 -17.55 1.51 -8.22
C GLU A 37 -16.25 1.33 -9.01
N SER A 38 -15.20 2.02 -8.57
CA SER A 38 -13.91 1.98 -9.23
C SER A 38 -13.38 0.57 -9.01
N GLU A 39 -13.03 -0.12 -10.08
CA GLU A 39 -12.45 -1.45 -9.98
C GLU A 39 -11.25 -1.39 -9.02
N PRO A 40 -11.10 -2.37 -8.11
CA PRO A 40 -10.00 -2.36 -7.16
C PRO A 40 -8.68 -2.33 -7.94
N VAL A 41 -7.90 -1.29 -7.68
CA VAL A 41 -6.60 -1.08 -8.30
C VAL A 41 -5.63 -2.12 -7.75
N VAL A 42 -4.96 -2.86 -8.63
CA VAL A 42 -4.02 -3.93 -8.25
C VAL A 42 -2.70 -3.31 -7.81
N ALA A 43 -2.20 -3.69 -6.64
CA ALA A 43 -1.01 -3.08 -6.03
C ALA A 43 0.22 -3.11 -6.96
N GLY A 44 0.49 -4.25 -7.60
CA GLY A 44 1.62 -4.41 -8.52
C GLY A 44 1.56 -3.57 -9.80
N GLU A 45 0.41 -2.95 -10.11
CA GLU A 45 0.26 -2.05 -11.25
C GLU A 45 0.50 -0.57 -10.90
N VAL A 46 0.41 -0.21 -9.61
CA VAL A 46 0.52 1.18 -9.12
C VAL A 46 1.68 1.44 -8.20
N VAL A 47 2.36 0.40 -7.73
CA VAL A 47 3.62 0.53 -7.02
C VAL A 47 4.78 0.41 -7.98
N THR A 48 5.73 1.33 -7.86
CA THR A 48 7.01 1.32 -8.57
C THR A 48 8.15 1.52 -7.60
N ILE A 49 9.38 1.21 -8.02
CA ILE A 49 10.59 1.52 -7.25
C ILE A 49 11.52 2.40 -8.07
N ASP A 50 11.95 3.51 -7.46
CA ASP A 50 12.89 4.47 -8.03
C ASP A 50 14.26 4.33 -7.37
N ASP A 51 15.31 4.66 -8.14
CA ASP A 51 16.71 4.69 -7.68
C ASP A 51 17.19 3.41 -6.97
N ALA A 52 16.61 2.27 -7.35
CA ALA A 52 16.93 0.98 -6.73
C ALA A 52 18.41 0.63 -6.88
N TRP A 53 19.00 0.01 -5.86
CA TRP A 53 20.36 -0.53 -5.90
C TRP A 53 20.59 -1.59 -4.82
N VAL A 54 21.60 -2.43 -5.04
CA VAL A 54 22.01 -3.48 -4.09
C VAL A 54 23.44 -3.24 -3.66
N LYS A 55 23.74 -3.45 -2.38
CA LYS A 55 25.12 -3.38 -1.89
C LYS A 55 25.94 -4.57 -2.42
N SER A 56 27.17 -4.32 -2.85
CA SER A 56 28.09 -5.39 -3.23
C SER A 56 28.51 -6.23 -2.02
N ALA A 57 28.67 -7.53 -2.23
CA ALA A 57 29.11 -8.49 -1.23
C ALA A 57 29.68 -9.73 -1.93
N GLU A 58 30.81 -10.24 -1.44
CA GLU A 58 31.42 -11.46 -2.01
C GLU A 58 30.70 -12.74 -1.51
N GLU A 59 30.15 -12.72 -0.30
CA GLU A 59 29.44 -13.83 0.34
C GLU A 59 28.59 -13.34 1.52
N GLY A 60 27.73 -14.23 2.05
CA GLY A 60 26.95 -13.97 3.26
C GLY A 60 25.73 -13.11 3.00
N MET A 61 25.71 -11.91 3.58
CA MET A 61 24.56 -11.03 3.61
C MET A 61 24.74 -9.76 2.76
N SER A 62 23.65 -9.24 2.21
CA SER A 62 23.61 -7.92 1.58
C SER A 62 22.25 -7.25 1.80
N ALA A 63 22.07 -6.05 1.26
CA ALA A 63 20.81 -5.32 1.32
C ALA A 63 20.53 -4.57 0.01
N ALA A 64 19.25 -4.46 -0.33
CA ALA A 64 18.73 -3.66 -1.42
C ALA A 64 17.94 -2.46 -0.90
N PHE A 65 18.06 -1.36 -1.65
CA PHE A 65 17.64 -0.01 -1.29
C PHE A 65 16.96 0.65 -2.49
N GLY A 66 16.25 1.75 -2.27
CA GLY A 66 15.47 2.46 -3.29
C GLY A 66 14.32 3.26 -2.67
N THR A 67 13.42 3.80 -3.49
CA THR A 67 12.20 4.44 -3.01
C THR A 67 10.99 3.77 -3.64
N LEU A 68 10.12 3.18 -2.82
CA LEU A 68 8.85 2.64 -3.27
C LEU A 68 7.82 3.77 -3.36
N SER A 69 7.13 3.87 -4.48
CA SER A 69 6.15 4.91 -4.78
C SER A 69 4.80 4.28 -5.11
N ASN A 70 3.74 4.64 -4.39
CA ASN A 70 2.37 4.18 -4.63
C ASN A 70 1.55 5.29 -5.29
N SER A 71 1.22 5.14 -6.57
CA SER A 71 0.36 6.10 -7.29
C SER A 71 -1.15 5.82 -7.15
N GLY A 72 -1.51 4.76 -6.42
CA GLY A 72 -2.89 4.40 -6.12
C GLY A 72 -3.54 5.28 -5.05
N ASP A 73 -4.82 5.04 -4.81
CA ASP A 73 -5.69 5.77 -3.87
C ASP A 73 -5.97 5.01 -2.57
N ALA A 74 -5.36 3.83 -2.40
CA ALA A 74 -5.36 3.03 -1.18
C ALA A 74 -3.93 2.67 -0.74
N ASP A 75 -3.76 2.43 0.56
CA ASP A 75 -2.49 1.94 1.11
C ASP A 75 -2.20 0.54 0.55
N VAL A 76 -0.92 0.30 0.25
CA VAL A 76 -0.45 -0.98 -0.28
C VAL A 76 0.61 -1.55 0.65
N THR A 77 0.61 -2.86 0.87
CA THR A 77 1.61 -3.53 1.71
C THR A 77 2.43 -4.52 0.88
N VAL A 78 3.75 -4.33 0.84
CA VAL A 78 4.69 -5.36 0.38
C VAL A 78 4.86 -6.38 1.50
N VAL A 79 4.58 -7.65 1.24
CA VAL A 79 4.61 -8.71 2.26
C VAL A 79 5.78 -9.66 2.10
N SER A 80 6.37 -9.75 0.90
CA SER A 80 7.57 -10.55 0.66
C SER A 80 8.32 -10.10 -0.59
N VAL A 81 9.59 -10.52 -0.68
CA VAL A 81 10.45 -10.26 -1.83
C VAL A 81 11.19 -11.55 -2.19
N ALA A 82 11.37 -11.80 -3.48
CA ALA A 82 12.16 -12.90 -3.98
C ALA A 82 13.21 -12.41 -4.99
N SER A 83 14.35 -13.10 -5.07
CA SER A 83 15.40 -12.89 -6.07
C SER A 83 16.24 -14.15 -6.21
N GLU A 84 16.79 -14.43 -7.39
CA GLU A 84 17.78 -15.49 -7.56
C GLU A 84 19.12 -15.17 -6.85
N ALA A 85 19.32 -13.91 -6.44
CA ALA A 85 20.51 -13.47 -5.73
C ALA A 85 20.65 -14.05 -4.31
N SER A 86 19.55 -14.47 -3.67
CA SER A 86 19.55 -14.96 -2.29
C SER A 86 18.49 -16.04 -2.09
N SER A 87 18.82 -17.06 -1.30
CA SER A 87 17.87 -18.13 -0.93
C SER A 87 16.84 -17.67 0.12
N MET A 88 17.17 -16.61 0.86
CA MET A 88 16.37 -16.04 1.94
C MET A 88 16.42 -14.52 1.88
N ILE A 89 15.25 -13.88 1.78
CA ILE A 89 15.10 -12.43 1.72
C ILE A 89 14.03 -12.01 2.71
N GLU A 90 14.35 -10.99 3.50
CA GLU A 90 13.51 -10.47 4.57
C GLU A 90 13.32 -8.96 4.40
N LEU A 91 12.22 -8.43 4.96
CA LEU A 91 11.97 -7.00 5.02
C LEU A 91 12.42 -6.51 6.39
N HIS A 92 13.42 -5.62 6.45
CA HIS A 92 14.02 -5.20 7.72
C HIS A 92 13.76 -3.72 7.99
N GLU A 93 13.67 -3.39 9.28
CA GLU A 93 13.71 -2.03 9.81
C GLU A 93 14.90 -1.87 10.75
N THR A 94 15.32 -0.62 10.97
CA THR A 94 16.33 -0.29 11.99
C THR A 94 15.64 0.44 13.13
N VAL A 95 15.72 -0.12 14.33
CA VAL A 95 15.06 0.41 15.54
C VAL A 95 16.05 0.52 16.70
N GLU A 96 15.78 1.44 17.62
CA GLU A 96 16.53 1.52 18.88
C GLU A 96 16.03 0.44 19.85
N ASN A 97 16.93 -0.39 20.37
CA ASN A 97 16.62 -1.38 21.39
C ASN A 97 16.51 -0.74 22.80
N GLU A 98 16.13 -1.53 23.81
CA GLU A 98 16.00 -1.05 25.20
C GLU A 98 17.32 -0.51 25.80
N SER A 99 18.46 -0.85 25.21
CA SER A 99 19.80 -0.41 25.62
C SER A 99 20.27 0.87 24.92
N GLY A 100 19.46 1.44 24.02
CA GLY A 100 19.79 2.64 23.24
C GLY A 100 20.68 2.36 22.03
N GLU A 101 20.78 1.11 21.58
CA GLU A 101 21.57 0.71 20.42
C GLU A 101 20.65 0.55 19.20
N MET A 102 21.12 0.99 18.04
CA MET A 102 20.42 0.74 16.77
C MET A 102 20.64 -0.71 16.36
N VAL A 103 19.54 -1.45 16.18
CA VAL A 103 19.55 -2.84 15.72
C VAL A 103 18.68 -2.96 14.48
N MET A 104 19.11 -3.83 13.57
CA MET A 104 18.31 -4.23 12.41
C MET A 104 17.51 -5.48 12.77
N ARG A 105 16.23 -5.49 12.41
CA ARG A 105 15.34 -6.63 12.62
C ARG A 105 14.34 -6.78 11.48
N GLU A 106 13.84 -7.99 11.29
CA GLU A 106 12.71 -8.25 10.40
C GLU A 106 11.45 -7.49 10.88
N ILE A 107 10.70 -6.94 9.92
CA ILE A 107 9.42 -6.27 10.18
C ILE A 107 8.26 -7.27 10.10
N ASP A 108 7.47 -7.33 11.17
CA ASP A 108 6.23 -8.08 11.17
C ASP A 108 5.16 -7.37 10.31
N GLY A 109 4.60 -8.08 9.33
CA GLY A 109 3.48 -7.59 8.52
C GLY A 109 3.86 -6.79 7.27
N GLY A 110 5.15 -6.56 7.04
CA GLY A 110 5.68 -6.01 5.80
C GLY A 110 5.70 -4.47 5.69
N PHE A 111 6.01 -3.98 4.51
CA PHE A 111 6.18 -2.55 4.24
C PHE A 111 4.90 -1.90 3.72
N VAL A 112 4.31 -1.02 4.51
CA VAL A 112 3.16 -0.20 4.11
C VAL A 112 3.62 1.02 3.33
N ILE A 113 3.07 1.21 2.13
CA ILE A 113 3.27 2.37 1.28
C ILE A 113 1.93 3.13 1.21
N PRO A 114 1.83 4.32 1.82
CA PRO A 114 0.57 5.07 1.87
C PRO A 114 0.03 5.40 0.47
N ALA A 115 -1.30 5.53 0.34
CA ALA A 115 -1.95 6.02 -0.87
C ALA A 115 -1.34 7.35 -1.35
N GLY A 116 -0.93 7.42 -2.62
CA GLY A 116 -0.25 8.59 -3.19
C GLY A 116 1.10 8.94 -2.53
N GLY A 117 1.64 8.03 -1.72
CA GLY A 117 2.82 8.24 -0.89
C GLY A 117 4.03 7.41 -1.32
N THR A 118 5.08 7.50 -0.51
CA THR A 118 6.36 6.84 -0.76
C THR A 118 6.92 6.22 0.51
N LEU A 119 7.73 5.17 0.36
CA LEU A 119 8.54 4.57 1.40
C LEU A 119 10.00 4.52 0.96
N ALA A 120 10.88 5.16 1.74
CA ALA A 120 12.31 5.13 1.50
C ALA A 120 12.92 3.84 2.08
N LEU A 121 13.73 3.16 1.26
CA LEU A 121 14.56 2.04 1.64
C LEU A 121 16.02 2.48 1.62
N GLU A 122 16.62 2.69 2.79
CA GLU A 122 17.92 3.36 2.94
C GLU A 122 18.78 2.68 4.03
N PRO A 123 20.13 2.74 3.91
CA PRO A 123 21.02 2.25 4.96
C PRO A 123 20.71 2.85 6.33
N GLY A 124 20.61 2.02 7.37
CA GLY A 124 20.22 2.44 8.73
C GLY A 124 18.73 2.77 8.91
N ALA A 125 17.88 2.44 7.94
CA ALA A 125 16.43 2.55 8.01
C ALA A 125 15.76 1.25 7.49
N ASN A 126 14.61 1.37 6.81
CA ASN A 126 13.97 0.23 6.16
C ASN A 126 14.82 -0.25 4.98
N HIS A 127 14.91 -1.55 4.77
CA HIS A 127 15.65 -2.12 3.64
C HIS A 127 15.22 -3.55 3.35
N ILE A 128 15.49 -4.03 2.14
CA ILE A 128 15.29 -5.43 1.77
C ILE A 128 16.58 -6.17 2.09
N MET A 129 16.55 -7.08 3.05
CA MET A 129 17.70 -7.81 3.54
C MET A 129 17.87 -9.14 2.79
N LEU A 130 19.05 -9.36 2.21
CA LEU A 130 19.43 -10.64 1.58
C LEU A 130 20.25 -11.41 2.61
N MET A 131 19.65 -12.44 3.23
CA MET A 131 20.24 -13.15 4.37
C MET A 131 21.27 -14.21 3.95
N ASP A 132 21.08 -14.85 2.79
CA ASP A 132 21.94 -15.94 2.31
C ASP A 132 22.16 -15.85 0.80
N LEU A 133 23.19 -15.11 0.41
CA LEU A 133 23.54 -14.88 -0.98
C LEU A 133 23.86 -16.19 -1.69
N ALA A 134 23.21 -16.42 -2.83
CA ALA A 134 23.46 -17.59 -3.68
C ALA A 134 24.83 -17.53 -4.38
N GLY A 135 25.45 -16.35 -4.43
CA GLY A 135 26.78 -16.10 -4.98
C GLY A 135 27.21 -14.64 -4.80
N PRO A 136 28.42 -14.28 -5.23
CA PRO A 136 28.94 -12.92 -5.09
C PRO A 136 28.12 -11.91 -5.92
N LEU A 137 27.77 -10.78 -5.30
CA LEU A 137 27.20 -9.60 -5.94
C LEU A 137 28.31 -8.57 -6.17
N ARG A 138 28.79 -8.43 -7.41
CA ARG A 138 29.90 -7.52 -7.72
C ARG A 138 29.38 -6.20 -8.27
N ALA A 139 30.08 -5.11 -7.96
CA ALA A 139 29.73 -3.80 -8.48
C ALA A 139 29.68 -3.81 -10.02
N GLY A 140 28.58 -3.29 -10.57
CA GLY A 140 28.29 -3.32 -12.00
C GLY A 140 27.45 -4.51 -12.48
N ASP A 141 27.24 -5.52 -11.63
CA ASP A 141 26.22 -6.55 -11.88
C ASP A 141 24.80 -5.97 -11.69
N GLU A 142 23.80 -6.73 -12.10
CA GLU A 142 22.39 -6.43 -11.88
C GLU A 142 21.71 -7.59 -11.16
N ALA A 143 20.81 -7.28 -10.23
CA ALA A 143 19.97 -8.26 -9.55
C ALA A 143 18.49 -7.94 -9.79
N THR A 144 17.71 -8.94 -10.16
CA THR A 144 16.26 -8.82 -10.36
C THR A 144 15.53 -9.29 -9.12
N PHE A 145 14.52 -8.54 -8.71
CA PHE A 145 13.68 -8.79 -7.56
C PHE A 145 12.22 -8.81 -7.97
N THR A 146 11.44 -9.62 -7.26
CA THR A 146 9.98 -9.65 -7.36
C THR A 146 9.39 -9.31 -6.01
N LEU A 147 8.70 -8.17 -5.92
CA LEU A 147 7.87 -7.82 -4.77
C LEU A 147 6.55 -8.58 -4.87
N THR A 148 6.07 -9.10 -3.75
CA THR A 148 4.69 -9.61 -3.60
C THR A 148 3.93 -8.73 -2.63
N PHE A 149 2.73 -8.33 -3.02
CA PHE A 149 1.85 -7.47 -2.22
C PHE A 149 0.79 -8.29 -1.48
N SER A 150 0.11 -7.67 -0.51
CA SER A 150 -0.94 -8.32 0.28
C SER A 150 -2.17 -8.77 -0.51
N ASP A 151 -2.32 -8.32 -1.76
CA ASP A 151 -3.37 -8.75 -2.70
C ASP A 151 -2.90 -9.87 -3.66
N ASP A 152 -1.77 -10.50 -3.35
CA ASP A 152 -1.07 -11.53 -4.16
C ASP A 152 -0.55 -11.05 -5.53
N SER A 153 -0.70 -9.76 -5.85
CA SER A 153 -0.08 -9.20 -7.04
C SER A 153 1.42 -9.05 -6.87
N THR A 154 2.13 -8.92 -7.99
CA THR A 154 3.59 -8.85 -8.00
C THR A 154 4.10 -7.70 -8.85
N TYR A 155 5.28 -7.21 -8.50
CA TYR A 155 6.00 -6.22 -9.28
C TYR A 155 7.48 -6.62 -9.37
N GLU A 156 7.99 -6.74 -10.58
CA GLU A 156 9.38 -7.08 -10.85
C GLU A 156 10.19 -5.81 -11.14
N PHE A 157 11.39 -5.73 -10.57
CA PHE A 157 12.34 -4.67 -10.88
C PHE A 157 13.78 -5.19 -10.87
N THR A 158 14.65 -4.47 -11.58
CA THR A 158 16.09 -4.74 -11.61
C THR A 158 16.84 -3.62 -10.91
N ALA A 159 17.84 -3.97 -10.12
CA ALA A 159 18.66 -3.05 -9.37
C ALA A 159 20.15 -3.28 -9.65
N PRO A 160 20.93 -2.24 -10.00
CA PRO A 160 22.37 -2.36 -10.14
C PRO A 160 23.04 -2.58 -8.78
N VAL A 161 24.07 -3.43 -8.78
CA VAL A 161 24.93 -3.66 -7.63
C VAL A 161 25.98 -2.55 -7.54
N LYS A 162 26.13 -1.95 -6.36
CA LYS A 162 27.04 -0.82 -6.09
C LYS A 162 27.91 -1.10 -4.87
N ASP A 163 29.16 -0.63 -4.92
CA ASP A 163 30.01 -0.58 -3.75
C ASP A 163 29.50 0.45 -2.75
N TYR A 164 29.34 0.03 -1.49
CA TYR A 164 28.94 0.91 -0.39
C TYR A 164 29.66 0.52 0.90
N SER A 165 30.46 1.43 1.44
CA SER A 165 31.22 1.23 2.68
C SER A 165 30.56 1.87 3.91
N GLY A 166 29.35 2.41 3.77
CA GLY A 166 28.84 3.47 4.67
C GLY A 166 27.98 3.03 5.84
N ALA A 167 27.83 1.74 6.16
CA ALA A 167 27.04 1.34 7.32
C ALA A 167 27.68 0.19 8.11
N ASN A 168 27.91 0.46 9.40
CA ASN A 168 28.47 -0.47 10.37
C ASN A 168 27.30 -1.11 11.12
N GLU A 169 26.62 -2.04 10.46
CA GLU A 169 25.38 -2.66 10.94
C GLU A 169 25.66 -3.70 12.04
N ASN A 170 24.88 -3.68 13.12
CA ASN A 170 24.90 -4.68 14.18
C ASN A 170 23.60 -5.50 14.10
N TYR A 171 23.71 -6.81 13.90
CA TYR A 171 22.58 -7.72 13.77
C TYR A 171 22.41 -8.54 15.06
N GLU A 172 21.20 -8.57 15.62
CA GLU A 172 20.86 -9.55 16.65
C GLU A 172 20.45 -10.86 15.97
N SER A 173 21.40 -11.79 15.83
CA SER A 173 21.08 -13.16 15.44
C SER A 173 20.24 -13.83 16.53
N GLY A 174 18.99 -14.16 16.22
CA GLY A 174 18.09 -14.93 17.07
C GLY A 174 18.49 -16.41 17.16
N ASP A 175 19.69 -16.72 17.65
CA ASP A 175 20.18 -18.09 17.88
C ASP A 175 20.24 -18.40 19.37
N GLY A 176 19.07 -18.72 19.93
CA GLY A 176 18.92 -19.25 21.28
C GLY A 176 18.74 -20.77 21.32
N HIS A 177 19.56 -21.56 20.60
CA HIS A 177 19.56 -23.02 20.71
C HIS A 177 20.83 -23.54 21.43
N GLU A 178 20.63 -23.96 22.68
CA GLU A 178 21.25 -25.09 23.41
C GLU A 178 22.79 -25.23 23.51
N GLY A 179 23.28 -25.24 24.77
CA GLY A 179 24.63 -25.70 25.09
C GLY A 179 25.01 -25.62 26.58
N MET A 180 24.22 -26.18 27.49
CA MET A 180 24.64 -26.42 28.89
C MET A 180 24.98 -27.91 29.08
N ASP A 181 26.23 -28.29 28.85
CA ASP A 181 26.82 -29.49 29.46
C ASP A 181 28.35 -29.45 29.45
N HIS A 182 28.96 -28.87 30.49
CA HIS A 182 30.21 -29.34 31.11
C HIS A 182 30.36 -28.80 32.54
#